data_AF-G7ECD0-F1
#
_entry.id   AF-G7ECD0-F1
#
_cell.length_a   1.000
_cell.length_b   1.000
_cell.length_c   1.000
_cell.angle_alpha   90.00
_cell.angle_beta   90.00
_cell.angle_gamma   90.00
#
_symmetry.space_group_name_H-M   'P 1'
#
loop_
_entity.id
_entity.type
_entity.pdbx_description
1 polymer ?
#
loop_
_entity_poly.entity_id
_entity_poly.type
_entity_poly.pdbx_seq_one_letter_code
_entity_poly.pdbx_strand_id
1 'polypeptide(L)'
;MKCPSINNLEFSETSKQAIKEIRRVKAFSDYLAAIAVFGTFANIFAGNGPIKSHYNLTQTDFDSFLTGVRQIPQIGNSVIQREAFKAMMKSSTNKERLFWRAFLKGCKQD
;
A
#
# COMPACT_ATOMS: atom_id res chain seq x y z
N MET A 1 -6.74 -12.69 6.25
CA MET A 1 -6.88 -11.85 7.46
C MET A 1 -7.85 -10.73 7.14
N LYS A 2 -8.64 -10.26 8.11
CA LYS A 2 -9.53 -9.11 7.92
C LYS A 2 -8.72 -7.84 7.64
N CYS A 3 -9.18 -7.01 6.71
CA CYS A 3 -8.55 -5.71 6.46
C CYS A 3 -8.72 -4.78 7.66
N PRO A 4 -7.64 -4.12 8.14
CA PRO A 4 -7.73 -3.21 9.26
C PRO A 4 -8.27 -1.85 8.81
N SER A 5 -9.06 -1.20 9.67
CA SER A 5 -9.22 0.24 9.62
C SER A 5 -8.04 0.89 10.35
N ILE A 6 -7.33 1.82 9.72
CA ILE A 6 -6.18 2.50 10.31
C ILE A 6 -6.40 4.01 10.24
N ASN A 7 -6.64 4.61 11.39
CA ASN A 7 -6.79 6.06 11.51
C ASN A 7 -5.48 6.72 11.91
N ASN A 8 -5.23 7.90 11.35
CA ASN A 8 -4.03 8.70 11.60
C ASN A 8 -2.73 7.90 11.37
N LEU A 9 -2.64 7.23 10.22
CA LEU A 9 -1.43 6.53 9.79
C LEU A 9 -0.40 7.56 9.32
N GLU A 10 0.74 7.58 9.97
CA GLU A 10 1.92 8.34 9.56
C GLU A 10 3.00 7.36 9.07
N PHE A 11 3.59 7.69 7.92
CA PHE A 11 4.69 6.90 7.36
C PHE A 11 6.03 7.44 7.82
N SER A 12 6.87 6.55 8.34
CA SER A 12 8.29 6.80 8.54
C SER A 12 9.00 7.10 7.22
N GLU A 13 10.21 7.67 7.27
CA GLU A 13 11.04 7.89 6.08
C GLU A 13 11.31 6.59 5.30
N THR A 14 11.44 5.46 6.01
CA THR A 14 11.64 4.16 5.35
C THR A 14 10.40 3.74 4.57
N SER A 15 9.21 3.89 5.14
CA SER A 15 7.97 3.59 4.42
C SER A 15 7.72 4.55 3.27
N LYS A 16 8.04 5.84 3.44
CA LYS A 16 7.99 6.83 2.36
C LYS A 16 8.91 6.42 1.20
N GLN A 17 10.11 5.93 1.49
CA GLN A 17 11.01 5.41 0.47
C GLN A 17 10.44 4.16 -0.21
N ALA A 18 9.92 3.20 0.55
CA ALA A 18 9.28 2.00 -0.02
C ALA A 18 8.10 2.35 -0.94
N ILE A 19 7.26 3.32 -0.54
CA ILE A 19 6.17 3.84 -1.37
C ILE A 19 6.71 4.42 -2.68
N LYS A 20 7.81 5.19 -2.63
CA LYS A 20 8.46 5.72 -3.84
C LYS A 20 8.97 4.62 -4.77
N GLU A 21 9.58 3.56 -4.23
CA GLU A 21 10.03 2.43 -5.05
C GLU A 21 8.86 1.64 -5.64
N ILE A 22 7.77 1.44 -4.88
CA ILE A 22 6.54 0.82 -5.39
C ILE A 22 5.94 1.63 -6.54
N ARG A 23 5.89 2.97 -6.42
CA ARG A 23 5.42 3.89 -7.48
C ARG A 23 6.22 3.75 -8.78
N ARG A 24 7.50 3.34 -8.71
CA ARG A 24 8.36 3.15 -9.89
C ARG A 24 8.13 1.82 -10.61
N VAL A 25 7.38 0.90 -10.02
CA VAL A 25 7.07 -0.39 -10.67
C VAL A 25 6.10 -0.11 -11.83
N LYS A 26 6.58 -0.23 -13.07
CA LYS A 26 5.77 0.03 -14.28
C LYS A 26 4.47 -0.79 -14.30
N ALA A 27 4.54 -2.07 -13.93
CA ALA A 27 3.37 -2.95 -13.85
C ALA A 27 2.33 -2.47 -12.81
N PHE A 28 2.75 -1.80 -11.76
CA PHE A 28 1.84 -1.17 -10.80
C PHE A 28 1.17 0.05 -11.42
N SER A 29 1.92 0.87 -12.18
CA SER A 29 1.40 2.05 -12.90
C SER A 29 0.41 1.69 -14.02
N ASP A 30 0.74 0.68 -14.83
CA ASP A 30 -0.10 0.23 -15.96
C ASP A 30 -1.46 -0.31 -15.50
N TYR A 31 -1.52 -0.86 -14.28
CA TYR A 31 -2.76 -1.40 -13.70
C TYR A 31 -3.37 -0.46 -12.66
N LEU A 32 -2.68 0.60 -12.23
CA LEU A 32 -3.03 1.38 -11.04
C LEU A 32 -4.44 1.99 -11.10
N ALA A 33 -4.85 2.42 -12.28
CA ALA A 33 -6.18 3.00 -12.52
C ALA A 33 -7.30 1.97 -12.29
N ALA A 34 -7.04 0.68 -12.55
CA ALA A 34 -7.97 -0.41 -12.24
C ALA A 34 -7.96 -0.77 -10.74
N ILE A 35 -6.83 -0.53 -10.06
CA ILE A 35 -6.61 -0.92 -8.66
C ILE A 35 -7.12 0.13 -7.68
N ALA A 36 -7.04 1.41 -8.05
CA ALA A 36 -7.27 2.53 -7.14
C ALA A 36 -8.42 3.39 -7.66
N VAL A 37 -9.65 2.88 -7.50
CA VAL A 37 -10.87 3.64 -7.76
C VAL A 37 -11.01 4.70 -6.65
N PHE A 38 -10.44 5.87 -6.86
CA PHE A 38 -10.72 7.12 -6.12
C PHE A 38 -10.64 7.07 -4.57
N GLY A 39 -9.64 6.39 -3.99
CA GLY A 39 -9.50 6.25 -2.52
C GLY A 39 -8.19 6.78 -1.90
N THR A 40 -8.01 6.61 -0.59
CA THR A 40 -6.77 6.97 0.12
C THR A 40 -5.53 6.29 -0.45
N PHE A 41 -5.67 5.04 -0.93
CA PHE A 41 -4.57 4.31 -1.58
C PHE A 41 -4.17 4.92 -2.92
N ALA A 42 -5.10 5.47 -3.70
CA ALA A 42 -4.76 6.24 -4.91
C ALA A 42 -3.84 7.41 -4.54
N ASN A 43 -4.16 8.15 -3.47
CA ASN A 43 -3.30 9.24 -2.99
C ASN A 43 -1.91 8.76 -2.51
N ILE A 44 -1.82 7.54 -1.96
CA ILE A 44 -0.54 6.98 -1.50
C ILE A 44 0.30 6.48 -2.68
N PHE A 45 -0.32 5.94 -3.72
CA PHE A 45 0.36 5.10 -4.71
C PHE A 45 0.28 5.58 -6.17
N ALA A 46 -0.60 6.53 -6.51
CA ALA A 46 -0.79 7.00 -7.89
C ALA A 46 0.25 7.99 -8.41
N GLY A 47 1.11 8.50 -7.53
CA GLY A 47 2.37 9.17 -7.91
C GLY A 47 2.19 10.42 -8.78
N ASN A 48 2.27 11.59 -8.15
CA ASN A 48 2.70 12.90 -8.71
C ASN A 48 2.64 13.99 -7.62
N GLY A 49 1.91 13.73 -6.52
CA GLY A 49 1.86 14.57 -5.33
C GLY A 49 2.73 14.08 -4.15
N PRO A 50 2.96 14.96 -3.16
CA PRO A 50 3.69 14.64 -1.93
C PRO A 50 2.99 13.54 -1.12
N ILE A 51 3.78 12.76 -0.36
CA ILE A 51 3.24 11.84 0.65
C ILE A 51 2.75 12.71 1.81
N LYS A 52 1.45 12.61 2.13
CA LYS A 52 0.81 13.38 3.21
C LYS A 52 1.37 12.97 4.57
N SER A 53 1.22 13.85 5.56
CA SER A 53 1.59 13.57 6.95
C SER A 53 0.76 12.43 7.54
N HIS A 54 -0.55 12.42 7.27
CA HIS A 54 -1.47 11.43 7.83
C HIS A 54 -2.45 10.87 6.80
N TYR A 55 -2.85 9.62 7.02
CA TYR A 55 -3.82 8.90 6.21
C TYR A 55 -4.85 8.19 7.09
N ASN A 56 -6.10 8.16 6.62
CA ASN A 56 -7.16 7.33 7.18
C ASN A 56 -7.51 6.26 6.15
N LEU A 57 -7.38 5.00 6.56
CA LEU A 57 -7.58 3.83 5.71
C LEU A 57 -8.79 3.06 6.23
N THR A 58 -9.80 2.92 5.38
CA THR A 58 -10.96 2.07 5.66
C THR A 58 -10.67 0.63 5.20
N GLN A 59 -11.40 -0.35 5.73
CA GLN A 59 -11.26 -1.75 5.32
C GLN A 59 -11.61 -1.93 3.84
N THR A 60 -12.65 -1.25 3.38
CA THR A 60 -13.16 -1.33 2.00
C THR A 60 -12.19 -0.74 0.99
N ASP A 61 -11.58 0.40 1.29
CA ASP A 61 -10.53 0.98 0.43
C ASP A 61 -9.33 0.04 0.34
N PHE A 62 -8.97 -0.59 1.46
CA PHE A 62 -7.85 -1.52 1.53
C PHE A 62 -8.11 -2.76 0.68
N ASP A 63 -9.26 -3.42 0.85
CA ASP A 63 -9.56 -4.65 0.12
C ASP A 63 -9.75 -4.41 -1.38
N SER A 64 -10.40 -3.32 -1.77
CA SER A 64 -10.54 -2.92 -3.18
C SER A 64 -9.17 -2.74 -3.82
N PHE A 65 -8.28 -2.03 -3.14
CA PHE A 65 -6.90 -1.85 -3.58
C PHE A 65 -6.14 -3.18 -3.67
N LEU A 66 -6.22 -4.06 -2.67
CA LEU A 66 -5.51 -5.35 -2.72
C LEU A 66 -6.05 -6.30 -3.79
N THR A 67 -7.34 -6.22 -4.09
CA THR A 67 -7.95 -6.99 -5.17
C THR A 67 -7.34 -6.61 -6.51
N GLY A 68 -7.11 -5.33 -6.75
CA GLY A 68 -6.40 -4.89 -7.93
C GLY A 68 -4.89 -5.27 -7.92
N VAL A 69 -4.19 -5.17 -6.78
CA VAL A 69 -2.77 -5.57 -6.67
C VAL A 69 -2.58 -7.05 -7.04
N ARG A 70 -3.54 -7.92 -6.73
CA ARG A 70 -3.51 -9.34 -7.09
C ARG A 70 -3.52 -9.58 -8.61
N GLN A 71 -3.97 -8.62 -9.41
CA GLN A 71 -4.00 -8.72 -10.87
C GLN A 71 -2.67 -8.34 -11.52
N ILE A 72 -1.70 -7.82 -10.76
CA ILE A 72 -0.38 -7.42 -11.28
C ILE A 72 0.46 -8.66 -11.62
N PRO A 73 1.16 -8.67 -12.76
CA PRO A 73 2.10 -9.73 -13.12
C PRO A 73 3.13 -10.05 -12.02
N GLN A 74 3.53 -11.33 -11.91
CA GLN A 74 4.36 -11.84 -10.81
C GLN A 74 5.66 -11.05 -10.57
N ILE A 75 6.35 -10.63 -11.64
CA ILE A 75 7.62 -9.87 -11.52
C ILE A 75 7.40 -8.52 -10.83
N GLY A 76 6.33 -7.80 -11.18
CA GLY A 76 5.95 -6.54 -10.54
C GLY A 76 5.56 -6.75 -9.08
N ASN A 77 4.78 -7.81 -8.82
CA ASN A 77 4.36 -8.16 -7.47
C ASN A 77 5.56 -8.50 -6.55
N SER A 78 6.56 -9.22 -7.03
CA SER A 78 7.77 -9.55 -6.24
C SER A 78 8.53 -8.32 -5.75
N VAL A 79 8.67 -7.30 -6.59
CA VAL A 79 9.31 -6.02 -6.19
C VAL A 79 8.47 -5.32 -5.13
N ILE A 80 7.15 -5.24 -5.34
CA ILE A 80 6.21 -4.61 -4.40
C ILE A 80 6.26 -5.30 -3.03
N GLN A 81 6.20 -6.63 -2.98
CA GLN A 81 6.26 -7.41 -1.75
C GLN A 81 7.60 -7.22 -1.02
N ARG A 82 8.71 -7.17 -1.75
CA ARG A 82 10.04 -6.95 -1.16
C ARG A 82 10.12 -5.57 -0.48
N GLU A 83 9.70 -4.51 -1.15
CA GLU A 83 9.77 -3.16 -0.57
C GLU A 83 8.77 -3.00 0.58
N ALA A 84 7.57 -3.57 0.47
CA ALA A 84 6.61 -3.62 1.57
C ALA A 84 7.15 -4.39 2.80
N PHE A 85 7.88 -5.49 2.58
CA PHE A 85 8.49 -6.26 3.67
C PHE A 85 9.60 -5.47 4.38
N LYS A 86 10.47 -4.80 3.64
CA LYS A 86 11.49 -3.90 4.22
C LYS A 86 10.84 -2.81 5.06
N ALA A 87 9.77 -2.19 4.54
CA ALA A 87 9.03 -1.16 5.26
C ALA A 87 8.36 -1.70 6.53
N MET A 88 7.77 -2.89 6.48
CA MET A 88 7.20 -3.57 7.65
C MET A 88 8.24 -3.77 8.76
N MET A 89 9.43 -4.28 8.39
CA MET A 89 10.50 -4.58 9.35
C MET A 89 11.08 -3.33 10.00
N LYS A 90 11.09 -2.21 9.27
CA LYS A 90 11.65 -0.93 9.72
C LYS A 90 10.58 0.09 10.14
N SER A 91 9.32 -0.33 10.25
CA SER A 91 8.21 0.53 10.66
C SER A 91 8.45 1.09 12.07
N SER A 92 8.26 2.39 12.22
CA SER A 92 8.45 3.11 13.48
C SER A 92 7.26 2.94 14.42
N THR A 93 6.07 2.64 13.90
CA THR A 93 4.85 2.49 14.71
C THR A 93 4.14 1.16 14.48
N ASN A 94 3.33 0.73 15.46
CA ASN A 94 2.49 -0.45 15.32
C ASN A 94 1.44 -0.30 14.21
N LYS A 95 0.92 0.92 13.97
CA LYS A 95 -0.04 1.19 12.88
C LYS A 95 0.59 1.00 11.51
N GLU A 96 1.81 1.49 11.35
CA GLU A 96 2.57 1.34 10.13
C GLU A 96 2.95 -0.13 9.87
N ARG A 97 3.37 -0.86 10.91
CA ARG A 97 3.62 -2.30 10.81
C ARG A 97 2.34 -3.06 10.45
N LEU A 98 1.20 -2.69 11.04
CA LEU A 98 -0.10 -3.28 10.74
C LEU A 98 -0.52 -3.02 9.28
N PHE A 99 -0.31 -1.80 8.78
CA PHE A 99 -0.53 -1.45 7.38
C PHE A 99 0.26 -2.36 6.45
N TRP A 100 1.58 -2.44 6.61
CA TRP A 100 2.40 -3.26 5.73
C TRP A 100 2.13 -4.75 5.89
N ARG A 101 1.82 -5.22 7.10
CA ARG A 101 1.44 -6.61 7.33
C ARG A 101 0.14 -6.97 6.61
N ALA A 102 -0.88 -6.10 6.68
CA ALA A 102 -2.15 -6.31 5.98
C ALA A 102 -1.96 -6.28 4.47
N PHE A 103 -1.09 -5.40 3.98
CA PHE A 103 -0.70 -5.30 2.57
C PHE A 103 -0.03 -6.60 2.09
N LEU A 104 1.02 -7.06 2.78
CA LEU A 104 1.78 -8.27 2.42
C LEU A 104 0.93 -9.53 2.48
N LYS A 105 0.07 -9.65 3.50
CA LYS A 105 -0.80 -10.82 3.68
C LYS A 105 -2.01 -10.83 2.75
N GLY A 106 -2.24 -9.75 2.00
CA GLY A 106 -3.40 -9.65 1.11
C GLY A 106 -4.71 -9.78 1.88
N CYS A 107 -4.97 -8.90 2.85
CA CYS A 107 -6.21 -8.90 3.63
C CYS A 107 -7.48 -8.86 2.76
N LYS A 108 -8.63 -9.22 3.34
CA LYS A 108 -9.94 -9.15 2.70
C LYS A 108 -10.96 -8.51 3.64
N GLN A 109 -11.97 -7.87 3.09
CA GLN A 109 -13.19 -7.51 3.82
C GLN A 109 -13.98 -8.82 3.95
N ASP A 110 -14.14 -9.35 5.17
CA ASP A 110 -14.88 -10.61 5.41
C ASP A 110 -16.31 -10.55 4.86
#